data_AF-A0A9X1VQ41-F1
#
_entry.id   AF-A0A9X1VQ41-F1
#
_cell.length_a   1.000
_cell.length_b   1.000
_cell.length_c   1.000
_cell.angle_alpha   90.00
_cell.angle_beta   90.00
_cell.angle_gamma   90.00
#
_symmetry.space_group_name_H-M   'P 1'
#
loop_
_entity.id
_entity.type
_entity.pdbx_description
1 polymer ?
#
loop_
_entity_poly.entity_id
_entity_poly.type
_entity_poly.pdbx_seq_one_letter_code
_entity_poly.pdbx_strand_id
1 'polypeptide(L)'
;MKKTILVLTLFYLNITNAQLKLAIKDAKTNETKINLVEYKYAMIHPKEMSGTYLLKKTSSFGSTNFNYEYEINLNADGTCKTRYYKSNMRVGPKNKTTKCKWGISIDSKTKKPKTKEKEGEVWYEIIIESTEGDKKLQYYDRTAYYDYVILNSNKKAELRLIFANEKDGRIKKQ
;
A
#
# COMPACT_ATOMS: atom_id res chain seq x y z
N MET A 1 60.60 9.99 -12.08
CA MET A 1 59.20 10.02 -12.56
C MET A 1 58.61 8.61 -12.47
N LYS A 2 57.69 8.36 -11.53
CA LYS A 2 56.80 7.19 -11.56
C LYS A 2 55.38 7.74 -11.49
N LYS A 3 54.63 7.63 -12.60
CA LYS A 3 53.21 7.97 -12.65
C LYS A 3 52.45 6.78 -12.06
N THR A 4 51.97 6.91 -10.83
CA THR A 4 50.96 6.00 -10.31
C THR A 4 49.61 6.55 -10.75
N ILE A 5 49.07 6.00 -11.83
CA ILE A 5 47.68 6.25 -12.23
C ILE A 5 46.83 5.39 -11.30
N LEU A 6 46.19 6.03 -10.33
CA LEU A 6 45.14 5.42 -9.53
C LEU A 6 43.92 5.27 -10.44
N VAL A 7 43.69 4.07 -10.95
CA VAL A 7 42.45 3.75 -11.67
C VAL A 7 41.34 3.69 -10.61
N LEU A 8 40.62 4.81 -10.46
CA LEU A 8 39.29 4.81 -9.85
C LEU A 8 38.36 4.01 -10.78
N THR A 9 38.35 2.69 -10.62
CA THR A 9 37.21 1.89 -11.09
C THR A 9 36.00 2.34 -10.31
N LEU A 10 35.12 3.09 -10.98
CA LEU A 10 33.79 3.41 -10.51
C LEU A 10 33.13 2.12 -10.02
N PHE A 11 32.91 2.02 -8.71
CA PHE A 11 31.88 1.16 -8.13
C PHE A 11 30.52 1.66 -8.63
N TYR A 12 30.18 1.33 -9.87
CA TYR A 12 28.78 1.26 -10.28
C TYR A 12 28.19 0.07 -9.54
N LEU A 13 27.78 0.31 -8.30
CA LEU A 13 26.71 -0.45 -7.68
C LEU A 13 25.55 -0.38 -8.66
N ASN A 14 25.35 -1.45 -9.42
CA ASN A 14 24.09 -1.73 -10.07
C ASN A 14 23.06 -1.85 -8.95
N ILE A 15 22.51 -0.73 -8.50
CA ILE A 15 21.28 -0.69 -7.71
C ILE A 15 20.20 -1.10 -8.71
N THR A 16 20.12 -2.40 -9.00
CA THR A 16 18.96 -2.96 -9.67
C THR A 16 17.81 -2.80 -8.70
N ASN A 17 16.99 -1.77 -8.92
CA ASN A 17 15.73 -1.60 -8.21
C ASN A 17 14.99 -2.95 -8.26
N ALA A 18 14.64 -3.49 -7.10
CA ALA A 18 14.00 -4.79 -7.00
C ALA A 18 12.60 -4.70 -7.62
N GLN A 19 12.50 -4.88 -8.93
CA GLN A 19 11.23 -4.84 -9.64
C GLN A 19 10.57 -6.21 -9.53
N LEU A 20 9.34 -6.23 -9.01
CA LEU A 20 8.50 -7.42 -9.07
C LEU A 20 8.26 -7.82 -10.52
N LYS A 21 8.49 -9.12 -10.78
CA LYS A 21 8.04 -9.76 -12.00
C LYS A 21 6.54 -10.08 -11.87
N LEU A 22 5.69 -9.19 -12.36
CA LEU A 22 4.24 -9.35 -12.36
C LEU A 22 3.77 -9.95 -13.69
N ALA A 23 3.12 -11.12 -13.65
CA ALA A 23 2.53 -11.74 -14.83
C ALA A 23 1.11 -11.20 -15.07
N ILE A 24 0.99 -10.13 -15.88
CA ILE A 24 -0.31 -9.45 -16.14
C ILE A 24 -1.05 -9.98 -17.37
N LYS A 25 -0.36 -10.64 -18.30
CA LYS A 25 -0.86 -10.94 -19.65
C LYS A 25 -2.23 -11.66 -19.68
N ASP A 26 -2.49 -12.51 -18.68
CA ASP A 26 -3.72 -13.32 -18.59
C ASP A 26 -4.50 -13.06 -17.29
N ALA A 27 -4.19 -11.96 -16.58
CA ALA A 27 -4.82 -11.67 -15.31
C ALA A 27 -6.27 -11.20 -15.49
N LYS A 28 -7.18 -11.69 -14.65
CA LYS A 28 -8.54 -11.16 -14.55
C LYS A 28 -8.47 -9.67 -14.18
N THR A 29 -9.06 -8.82 -15.01
CA THR A 29 -9.12 -7.37 -14.74
C THR A 29 -10.52 -6.94 -14.32
N ASN A 30 -10.56 -5.98 -13.40
CA ASN A 30 -11.77 -5.29 -12.98
C ASN A 30 -11.63 -3.79 -13.26
N GLU A 31 -12.76 -3.09 -13.21
CA GLU A 31 -12.83 -1.64 -13.30
C GLU A 31 -13.59 -1.09 -12.10
N THR A 32 -13.17 0.07 -11.62
CA THR A 32 -13.84 0.77 -10.52
C THR A 32 -13.70 2.27 -10.70
N LYS A 33 -14.54 3.04 -10.02
CA LYS A 33 -14.52 4.50 -10.07
C LYS A 33 -14.16 5.05 -8.70
N ILE A 34 -13.10 5.86 -8.66
CA ILE A 34 -12.68 6.59 -7.47
C ILE A 34 -12.82 8.08 -7.79
N ASN A 35 -13.79 8.74 -7.16
CA ASN A 35 -14.23 10.10 -7.52
C ASN A 35 -14.69 10.19 -8.98
N LEU A 36 -14.03 11.02 -9.80
CA LEU A 36 -14.33 11.23 -11.21
C LEU A 36 -13.39 10.43 -12.14
N VAL A 37 -12.54 9.58 -11.58
CA VAL A 37 -11.52 8.84 -12.33
C VAL A 37 -11.83 7.35 -12.31
N GLU A 38 -11.84 6.75 -13.50
CA GLU A 38 -11.97 5.31 -13.68
C GLU A 38 -10.59 4.63 -13.59
N TYR A 39 -10.54 3.54 -12.84
CA TYR A 39 -9.36 2.74 -12.62
C TYR A 39 -9.60 1.33 -13.13
N LYS A 40 -8.63 0.81 -13.88
CA LYS A 40 -8.57 -0.59 -14.27
C LYS A 40 -7.48 -1.26 -13.45
N TYR A 41 -7.78 -2.44 -12.89
CA TYR A 41 -6.81 -3.17 -12.08
C TYR A 41 -6.86 -4.68 -12.35
N ALA A 42 -5.71 -5.33 -12.23
CA ALA A 42 -5.55 -6.77 -12.39
C ALA A 42 -5.56 -7.46 -11.02
N MET A 43 -6.29 -8.58 -10.91
CA MET A 43 -6.36 -9.43 -9.72
C MET A 43 -5.08 -10.26 -9.57
N ILE A 44 -3.97 -9.59 -9.28
CA ILE A 44 -2.64 -10.17 -9.07
C ILE A 44 -2.19 -9.84 -7.66
N HIS A 45 -1.78 -10.85 -6.91
CA HIS A 45 -1.54 -10.74 -5.47
C HIS A 45 -0.17 -11.32 -5.10
N PRO A 46 0.94 -10.57 -5.32
CA PRO A 46 2.27 -11.04 -4.97
C PRO A 46 2.37 -11.34 -3.48
N LYS A 47 2.90 -12.52 -3.11
CA LYS A 47 3.04 -12.94 -1.70
C LYS A 47 3.85 -11.95 -0.88
N GLU A 48 4.81 -11.29 -1.53
CA GLU A 48 5.66 -10.27 -0.95
C GLU A 48 4.84 -9.07 -0.45
N MET A 49 3.80 -8.68 -1.20
CA MET A 49 2.89 -7.58 -0.85
C MET A 49 1.75 -8.02 0.07
N SER A 50 1.36 -9.29 0.04
CA SER A 50 0.31 -9.83 0.91
C SER A 50 0.73 -9.84 2.38
N GLY A 51 -0.09 -9.34 3.27
CA GLY A 51 0.09 -9.39 4.72
C GLY A 51 -0.67 -8.31 5.46
N THR A 52 -0.35 -8.15 6.74
CA THR A 52 -1.03 -7.21 7.64
C THR A 52 -0.21 -5.93 7.78
N TYR A 53 -0.78 -4.81 7.35
CA TYR A 53 -0.23 -3.47 7.55
C TYR A 53 -0.93 -2.82 8.73
N LEU A 54 -0.19 -2.49 9.78
CA LEU A 54 -0.75 -1.94 11.02
C LEU A 54 -0.15 -0.57 11.39
N LEU A 55 -1.02 0.41 11.63
CA LEU A 55 -0.68 1.71 12.20
C LEU A 55 -1.34 1.87 13.56
N LYS A 56 -0.52 2.05 14.60
CA LYS A 56 -0.98 2.37 15.96
C LYS A 56 -0.66 3.83 16.26
N LYS A 57 -1.63 4.56 16.82
CA LYS A 57 -1.46 5.96 17.25
C LYS A 57 -2.10 6.18 18.60
N THR A 58 -1.48 7.05 19.39
CA THR A 58 -2.08 7.59 20.62
C THR A 58 -2.23 9.10 20.44
N SER A 59 -3.40 9.63 20.74
CA SER A 59 -3.63 11.08 20.81
C SER A 59 -4.19 11.47 22.17
N SER A 60 -3.77 12.61 22.69
CA SER A 60 -4.28 13.16 23.95
C SER A 60 -5.16 14.38 23.69
N PHE A 61 -6.30 14.47 24.37
CA PHE A 61 -7.16 15.66 24.39
C PHE A 61 -7.50 15.98 25.85
N GLY A 62 -6.88 17.04 26.38
CA GLY A 62 -6.84 17.28 27.83
C GLY A 62 -6.18 16.11 28.57
N SER A 63 -6.82 15.63 29.64
CA SER A 63 -6.37 14.45 30.40
C SER A 63 -6.78 13.10 29.79
N THR A 64 -7.53 13.11 28.67
CA THR A 64 -8.01 11.86 28.04
C THR A 64 -7.09 11.40 26.94
N ASN A 65 -6.58 10.18 27.05
CA ASN A 65 -5.83 9.51 25.99
C ASN A 65 -6.76 8.65 25.13
N PHE A 66 -6.52 8.69 23.82
CA PHE A 66 -7.21 7.89 22.81
C PHE A 66 -6.19 7.04 22.08
N ASN A 67 -6.39 5.72 22.09
CA ASN A 67 -5.58 4.81 21.27
C ASN A 67 -6.35 4.42 20.02
N TYR A 68 -5.70 4.52 18.87
CA TYR A 68 -6.20 4.16 17.56
C TYR A 68 -5.35 3.05 16.97
N GLU A 69 -6.01 2.08 16.35
CA GLU A 69 -5.34 1.11 15.48
C GLU A 69 -6.05 1.07 14.13
N TYR A 70 -5.28 1.13 13.06
CA TYR A 70 -5.74 0.98 11.69
C TYR A 70 -5.01 -0.19 11.07
N GLU A 71 -5.76 -1.14 10.53
CA GLU A 71 -5.22 -2.38 9.97
C GLU A 71 -5.75 -2.55 8.55
N ILE A 72 -4.85 -2.85 7.63
CA ILE A 72 -5.16 -3.25 6.26
C ILE A 72 -4.50 -4.61 6.05
N ASN A 73 -5.30 -5.65 5.85
CA ASN A 73 -4.81 -6.98 5.56
C ASN A 73 -5.05 -7.29 4.09
N LEU A 74 -3.97 -7.53 3.33
CA LEU A 74 -4.00 -7.93 1.93
C LEU A 74 -3.70 -9.43 1.81
N ASN A 75 -4.65 -10.25 1.41
CA ASN A 75 -4.45 -11.70 1.26
C ASN A 75 -3.99 -12.07 -0.16
N ALA A 76 -3.29 -13.19 -0.30
CA ALA A 76 -2.80 -13.69 -1.59
C ALA A 76 -3.92 -14.21 -2.52
N ASP A 77 -5.12 -14.44 -1.99
CA ASP A 77 -6.31 -14.79 -2.77
C ASP A 77 -7.03 -13.57 -3.37
N GLY A 78 -6.56 -12.35 -3.08
CA GLY A 78 -7.14 -11.09 -3.53
C GLY A 78 -8.23 -10.54 -2.62
N THR A 79 -8.60 -11.25 -1.56
CA THR A 79 -9.42 -10.68 -0.49
C THR A 79 -8.59 -9.75 0.37
N CYS A 80 -9.26 -8.80 1.02
CA CYS A 80 -8.65 -7.95 2.02
C CYS A 80 -9.65 -7.57 3.10
N LYS A 81 -9.12 -6.96 4.17
CA LYS A 81 -9.91 -6.43 5.28
C LYS A 81 -9.32 -5.11 5.73
N THR A 82 -10.18 -4.12 5.94
CA THR A 82 -9.81 -2.88 6.63
C THR A 82 -10.46 -2.88 8.01
N ARG A 83 -9.69 -2.62 9.06
CA ARG A 83 -10.19 -2.53 10.44
C ARG A 83 -9.79 -1.20 11.05
N TYR A 84 -10.71 -0.64 11.82
CA TYR A 84 -10.51 0.55 12.64
C TYR A 84 -10.84 0.23 14.09
N TYR A 85 -9.91 0.56 14.97
CA TYR A 85 -10.10 0.53 16.41
C TYR A 85 -9.86 1.92 17.00
N LYS A 86 -10.71 2.34 17.92
CA LYS A 86 -10.54 3.53 18.77
C LYS A 86 -10.97 3.21 20.19
N SER A 87 -10.10 3.45 21.16
CA SER A 87 -10.45 3.39 22.59
C SER A 87 -10.40 4.76 23.22
N ASN A 88 -11.33 5.02 24.14
CA ASN A 88 -11.26 6.09 25.13
C ASN A 88 -11.74 5.52 26.47
N MET A 89 -11.28 6.12 27.59
CA MET A 89 -11.63 5.63 28.92
C MET A 89 -13.13 5.79 29.25
N ARG A 90 -13.86 6.64 28.53
CA ARG A 90 -15.24 7.06 28.88
C ARG A 90 -16.36 6.35 28.11
N VAL A 91 -16.10 5.87 26.89
CA VAL A 91 -17.12 5.36 25.95
C VAL A 91 -16.78 3.94 25.46
N GLY A 92 -15.70 3.35 25.96
CA GLY A 92 -15.24 2.02 25.59
C GLY A 92 -14.65 1.94 24.17
N PRO A 93 -14.13 0.76 23.79
CA PRO A 93 -13.55 0.55 22.46
C PRO A 93 -14.63 0.52 21.37
N LYS A 94 -14.37 1.21 20.26
CA LYS A 94 -15.11 1.07 19.00
C LYS A 94 -14.27 0.28 18.01
N ASN A 95 -14.84 -0.79 17.46
CA ASN A 95 -14.23 -1.62 16.44
C ASN A 95 -15.15 -1.67 15.21
N LYS A 96 -14.60 -1.35 14.04
CA LYS A 96 -15.29 -1.48 12.75
C LYS A 96 -14.40 -2.24 11.78
N THR A 97 -15.02 -3.08 10.97
CA THR A 97 -14.33 -3.89 9.95
C THR A 97 -15.12 -3.82 8.65
N THR A 98 -14.43 -3.65 7.53
CA THR A 98 -15.00 -3.72 6.18
C THR A 98 -14.20 -4.75 5.36
N LYS A 99 -14.89 -5.73 4.77
CA LYS A 99 -14.32 -6.70 3.83
C LYS A 99 -14.10 -6.04 2.48
N CYS A 100 -12.98 -6.33 1.84
CA CYS A 100 -12.62 -5.76 0.56
C CYS A 100 -11.96 -6.79 -0.36
N LYS A 101 -11.72 -6.37 -1.60
CA LYS A 101 -10.85 -7.02 -2.59
C LYS A 101 -9.74 -6.05 -2.97
N TRP A 102 -8.62 -6.56 -3.44
CA TRP A 102 -7.52 -5.72 -3.91
C TRP A 102 -6.86 -6.28 -5.18
N GLY A 103 -6.12 -5.42 -5.88
CA GLY A 103 -5.32 -5.80 -7.04
C GLY A 103 -4.38 -4.69 -7.49
N ILE A 104 -3.56 -4.97 -8.49
CA ILE A 104 -2.58 -4.00 -9.02
C ILE A 104 -3.25 -3.14 -10.09
N SER A 105 -3.19 -1.82 -9.94
CA SER A 105 -3.64 -0.88 -10.95
C SER A 105 -2.84 -1.03 -12.24
N ILE A 106 -3.51 -1.00 -13.39
CA ILE A 106 -2.88 -1.16 -14.71
C ILE A 106 -3.14 0.04 -15.60
N ASP A 107 -2.13 0.38 -16.39
CA ASP A 107 -2.28 1.39 -17.43
C ASP A 107 -3.08 0.80 -18.60
N SER A 108 -4.16 1.47 -18.99
CA SER A 108 -5.11 0.97 -19.97
C SER A 108 -4.51 0.83 -21.38
N LYS A 109 -3.47 1.62 -21.70
CA LYS A 109 -2.80 1.63 -23.01
C LYS A 109 -1.71 0.58 -23.08
N THR A 110 -0.81 0.56 -22.09
CA THR A 110 0.38 -0.31 -22.08
C THR A 110 0.14 -1.68 -21.48
N LYS A 111 -0.98 -1.86 -20.75
CA LYS A 111 -1.30 -3.06 -19.95
C LYS A 111 -0.23 -3.40 -18.91
N LYS A 112 0.63 -2.43 -18.56
CA LYS A 112 1.67 -2.57 -17.53
C LYS A 112 1.12 -2.12 -16.17
N PRO A 113 1.70 -2.61 -15.05
CA PRO A 113 1.33 -2.12 -13.73
C PRO A 113 1.66 -0.63 -13.64
N LYS A 114 0.77 0.17 -13.03
CA LYS A 114 1.06 1.56 -12.73
C LYS A 114 2.04 1.62 -11.57
N THR A 115 3.18 2.24 -11.81
CA THR A 115 4.26 2.38 -10.82
C THR A 115 4.71 3.82 -10.70
N LYS A 116 5.25 4.18 -9.54
CA LYS A 116 5.96 5.45 -9.31
C LYS A 116 7.34 5.18 -8.75
N GLU A 117 8.34 5.90 -9.24
CA GLU A 117 9.67 5.91 -8.64
C GLU A 117 9.75 7.01 -7.59
N LYS A 118 10.18 6.66 -6.38
CA LYS A 118 10.43 7.62 -5.30
C LYS A 118 11.49 7.08 -4.37
N GLU A 119 12.48 7.91 -4.03
CA GLU A 119 13.59 7.55 -3.12
C GLU A 119 14.39 6.32 -3.59
N GLY A 120 14.55 6.15 -4.91
CA GLY A 120 15.27 5.00 -5.49
C GLY A 120 14.47 3.69 -5.47
N GLU A 121 13.19 3.75 -5.13
CA GLU A 121 12.35 2.56 -4.98
C GLU A 121 11.13 2.60 -5.91
N VAL A 122 10.66 1.43 -6.32
CA VAL A 122 9.49 1.26 -7.20
C VAL A 122 8.25 0.98 -6.36
N TRP A 123 7.29 1.89 -6.44
CA TRP A 123 6.01 1.81 -5.76
C TRP A 123 4.95 1.34 -6.74
N TYR A 124 4.19 0.32 -6.36
CA TYR A 124 3.10 -0.25 -7.17
C TYR A 124 1.77 0.29 -6.70
N GLU A 125 1.01 0.89 -7.61
CA GLU A 125 -0.33 1.35 -7.30
C GLU A 125 -1.26 0.14 -7.14
N ILE A 126 -1.92 0.05 -6.00
CA ILE A 126 -2.95 -0.96 -5.72
C ILE A 126 -4.31 -0.29 -5.63
N ILE A 127 -5.34 -1.03 -6.05
CA ILE A 127 -6.73 -0.66 -5.82
C ILE A 127 -7.27 -1.54 -4.70
N ILE A 128 -7.96 -0.92 -3.74
CA ILE A 128 -8.69 -1.58 -2.66
C ILE A 128 -10.16 -1.18 -2.79
N GLU A 129 -11.05 -2.16 -2.81
CA GLU A 129 -12.47 -1.94 -3.05
C GLU A 129 -13.31 -2.75 -2.07
N SER A 130 -14.27 -2.09 -1.41
CA SER A 130 -15.24 -2.73 -0.53
C SER A 130 -16.03 -3.80 -1.30
N THR A 131 -16.23 -4.94 -0.64
CA THR A 131 -17.10 -6.01 -1.17
C THR A 131 -18.50 -5.95 -0.57
N GLU A 132 -18.77 -4.98 0.30
CA GLU A 132 -20.01 -4.89 1.08
C GLU A 132 -20.88 -3.71 0.64
N GLY A 133 -21.21 -3.64 -0.66
CA GLY A 133 -22.07 -2.59 -1.23
C GLY A 133 -21.57 -1.17 -0.91
N ASP A 134 -22.44 -0.34 -0.32
CA ASP A 134 -22.14 1.05 0.05
C ASP A 134 -21.27 1.20 1.31
N LYS A 135 -20.84 0.09 1.93
CA LYS A 135 -19.96 0.19 3.10
C LYS A 135 -18.62 0.76 2.69
N LYS A 136 -18.26 1.84 3.36
CA LYS A 136 -16.97 2.50 3.21
C LYS A 136 -15.85 1.67 3.85
N LEU A 137 -14.70 1.64 3.20
CA LEU A 137 -13.45 1.13 3.74
C LEU A 137 -13.09 1.92 5.00
N GLN A 138 -12.76 1.20 6.06
CA GLN A 138 -12.25 1.83 7.27
C GLN A 138 -10.90 2.46 6.92
N TYR A 139 -10.66 3.70 7.38
CA TYR A 139 -9.56 4.60 7.02
C TYR A 139 -9.89 5.65 5.92
N TYR A 140 -10.59 5.29 4.84
CA TYR A 140 -10.72 6.15 3.66
C TYR A 140 -12.05 6.89 3.55
N ASP A 141 -13.06 6.50 4.34
CA ASP A 141 -14.44 6.98 4.24
C ASP A 141 -15.00 6.92 2.80
N ARG A 142 -14.58 5.90 2.04
CA ARG A 142 -14.93 5.65 0.63
C ARG A 142 -15.11 4.17 0.35
N THR A 143 -15.91 3.81 -0.66
CA THR A 143 -16.14 2.41 -1.05
C THR A 143 -14.98 1.81 -1.84
N ALA A 144 -14.25 2.62 -2.60
CA ALA A 144 -13.04 2.23 -3.31
C ALA A 144 -11.93 3.28 -3.13
N TYR A 145 -10.68 2.84 -3.14
CA TYR A 145 -9.52 3.69 -2.96
C TYR A 145 -8.27 3.13 -3.64
N TYR A 146 -7.27 3.98 -3.90
CA TYR A 146 -5.98 3.56 -4.44
C TYR A 146 -4.84 3.96 -3.50
N ASP A 147 -3.87 3.08 -3.31
CA ASP A 147 -2.68 3.34 -2.51
C ASP A 147 -1.45 2.78 -3.20
N TYR A 148 -0.27 2.94 -2.58
CA TYR A 148 0.97 2.40 -3.12
C TYR A 148 1.60 1.40 -2.18
N VAL A 149 2.00 0.24 -2.70
CA VAL A 149 2.85 -0.72 -1.98
C VAL A 149 4.25 -0.69 -2.57
N ILE A 150 5.25 -0.57 -1.71
CA ILE A 150 6.66 -0.73 -2.06
C ILE A 150 7.12 -2.12 -1.63
N LEU A 151 7.99 -2.74 -2.43
CA LEU A 151 8.90 -3.77 -1.95
C LEU A 151 10.30 -3.19 -1.99
N ASN A 152 10.87 -2.92 -0.81
CA ASN A 152 12.21 -2.39 -0.79
C ASN A 152 13.25 -3.46 -1.17
N SER A 153 14.47 -3.02 -1.42
CA SER A 153 15.64 -3.89 -1.67
C SER A 153 15.84 -5.03 -0.66
N ASN A 154 15.33 -4.89 0.57
CA ASN A 154 15.37 -5.90 1.63
C ASN A 154 14.14 -6.83 1.66
N LYS A 155 13.30 -6.82 0.60
CA LYS A 155 12.03 -7.55 0.50
C LYS A 155 11.03 -7.23 1.61
N LYS A 156 11.17 -6.11 2.30
CA LYS A 156 10.17 -5.64 3.27
C LYS A 156 9.14 -4.82 2.51
N ALA A 157 7.87 -5.18 2.70
CA ALA A 157 6.76 -4.46 2.12
C ALA A 157 6.30 -3.33 3.04
N GLU A 158 6.06 -2.16 2.47
CA GLU A 158 5.40 -1.06 3.15
C GLU A 158 4.22 -0.57 2.31
N LEU A 159 3.14 -0.18 2.97
CA LEU A 159 1.96 0.40 2.34
C LEU A 159 1.99 1.90 2.60
N ARG A 160 1.99 2.69 1.52
CA ARG A 160 1.87 4.14 1.58
C ARG A 160 0.45 4.58 1.31
N LEU A 161 -0.11 5.23 2.31
CA LEU A 161 -1.44 5.79 2.29
C LEU A 161 -1.38 7.20 1.72
N ILE A 162 -2.01 7.42 0.57
CA ILE A 162 -1.85 8.66 -0.21
C ILE A 162 -2.40 9.89 0.52
N PHE A 163 -3.42 9.71 1.36
CA PHE A 163 -4.03 10.78 2.15
C PHE A 163 -3.70 10.75 3.64
N ALA A 164 -2.84 9.85 4.14
CA ALA A 164 -2.26 10.13 5.44
C ALA A 164 -1.31 11.32 5.27
N ASN A 165 -1.48 12.35 6.09
CA ASN A 165 -0.47 13.40 6.24
C ASN A 165 0.92 12.78 6.24
N GLU A 166 1.87 13.38 5.50
CA GLU A 166 3.16 12.76 5.15
C GLU A 166 3.95 12.17 6.32
N LYS A 167 3.67 12.59 7.57
CA LYS A 167 4.24 12.04 8.81
C LYS A 167 3.75 10.63 9.18
N ASP A 168 2.57 10.22 8.73
CA ASP A 168 1.93 8.94 9.06
C ASP A 168 1.67 8.07 7.81
N GLY A 169 2.16 8.51 6.66
CA GLY A 169 1.80 7.98 5.35
C GLY A 169 2.34 6.60 5.05
N ARG A 170 3.21 6.00 5.86
CA ARG A 170 3.79 4.67 5.61
C ARG A 170 3.45 3.73 6.76
N ILE A 171 2.84 2.60 6.42
CA ILE A 171 2.52 1.52 7.34
C ILE A 171 3.40 0.32 6.99
N LYS A 172 4.07 -0.23 8.01
CA LYS A 172 4.91 -1.42 7.85
C LYS A 172 4.06 -2.69 7.93
N LYS A 173 4.42 -3.67 7.10
CA LYS A 173 3.91 -5.03 7.23
C LYS A 173 4.42 -5.63 8.55
N GLN A 174 3.51 -6.21 9.33
CA GLN A 174 3.80 -6.93 10.57
C GLN A 174 4.12 -8.40 10.30
#